data_AF-A0A2W4LT15-F1
#
_entry.id   AF-A0A2W4LT15-F1
#
_cell.length_a   1.000
_cell.length_b   1.000
_cell.length_c   1.000
_cell.angle_alpha   90.00
_cell.angle_beta   90.00
_cell.angle_gamma   90.00
#
_symmetry.space_group_name_H-M   'P 1'
#
loop_
_entity.id
_entity.type
_entity.pdbx_description
1 polymer ?
#
loop_
_entity_poly.entity_id
_entity_poly.type
_entity_poly.pdbx_seq_one_letter_code
_entity_poly.pdbx_strand_id
1 'polypeptide(L)' 'MHYDRHHDERHGPPSHARGADAGARVNVPPGHMPPPGQCRIWYPDRPPGQQPPSGDCRELGRRVPEDAVLIRGR' A
#
# COMPACT_ATOMS: atom_id res chain seq x y z
N MET A 1 3.09 45.10 -6.21
CA MET A 1 2.35 43.97 -5.63
C MET A 1 3.19 42.72 -5.84
N HIS A 2 4.09 42.42 -4.92
CA HIS A 2 4.91 41.20 -4.98
C HIS A 2 4.14 40.12 -4.22
N TYR A 3 3.81 39.01 -4.89
CA TYR A 3 3.38 37.80 -4.19
C TYR A 3 4.63 36.95 -3.99
N ASP A 4 5.15 36.96 -2.76
CA ASP A 4 6.19 36.04 -2.32
C ASP A 4 5.63 34.61 -2.33
N ARG A 5 5.96 33.86 -3.38
CA ARG A 5 5.57 32.46 -3.56
C ARG A 5 6.72 31.56 -3.10
N HIS A 6 6.97 31.54 -1.80
CA HIS A 6 7.77 30.49 -1.17
C HIS A 6 6.83 29.48 -0.50
N HIS A 7 6.25 28.61 -1.33
CA HIS A 7 5.72 27.31 -0.87
C HIS A 7 6.84 26.28 -1.01
N ASP A 8 7.84 26.41 -0.15
CA ASP A 8 8.86 25.39 0.02
C ASP A 8 8.37 24.36 1.07
N GLU A 9 8.79 23.11 0.91
CA GLU A 9 8.79 22.05 1.95
C GLU A 9 7.57 21.14 2.22
N ARG A 10 6.73 20.74 1.25
CA ARG A 10 5.94 19.48 1.40
C ARG A 10 5.75 18.64 0.12
N HIS A 11 6.78 18.58 -0.73
CA HIS A 11 6.86 17.56 -1.76
C HIS A 11 8.08 16.68 -1.48
N GLY A 12 7.90 15.71 -0.58
CA GLY A 12 8.80 14.56 -0.54
C GLY A 12 8.87 13.94 -1.94
N PRO A 13 10.03 13.43 -2.37
CA PRO A 13 10.17 12.91 -3.72
C PRO A 13 9.12 11.83 -3.97
N PRO A 14 8.48 11.77 -5.15
CA PRO A 14 7.75 10.57 -5.53
C PRO A 14 8.77 9.44 -5.59
N SER A 15 8.72 8.56 -4.59
CA SER A 15 9.41 7.29 -4.60
C SER A 15 8.81 6.48 -5.74
N HIS A 16 9.37 6.66 -6.93
CA HIS A 16 9.16 5.78 -8.07
C HIS A 16 9.71 4.41 -7.70
N ALA A 17 8.93 3.63 -6.94
CA ALA A 17 9.18 2.21 -6.70
C ALA A 17 8.89 1.49 -8.03
N ARG A 18 9.89 1.52 -8.90
CA ARG A 18 9.93 0.72 -10.12
C ARG A 18 9.98 -0.75 -9.72
N GLY A 19 8.99 -1.50 -10.16
CA GLY A 19 9.06 -2.95 -10.25
C GLY A 19 8.19 -3.65 -9.22
N ALA A 20 7.10 -4.22 -9.71
CA ALA A 20 6.45 -5.37 -9.12
C ALA A 20 7.46 -6.52 -9.00
N ASP A 21 8.19 -6.58 -7.89
CA ASP A 21 8.84 -7.81 -7.49
C ASP A 21 7.80 -8.69 -6.78
N ALA A 22 7.50 -9.83 -7.39
CA ALA A 22 6.61 -10.87 -6.87
C ALA A 22 7.16 -11.58 -5.61
N GLY A 23 7.88 -10.84 -4.78
CA GLY A 23 8.44 -11.21 -3.49
C GLY A 23 8.63 -10.00 -2.56
N ALA A 24 8.02 -8.85 -2.86
CA ALA A 24 8.20 -7.61 -2.12
C ALA A 24 7.81 -7.82 -0.66
N ARG A 25 8.80 -7.76 0.22
CA ARG A 25 8.59 -7.71 1.67
C ARG A 25 7.94 -6.37 2.00
N VAL A 26 6.64 -6.25 1.76
CA VAL A 26 5.88 -5.05 2.14
C VAL A 26 5.90 -4.91 3.65
N ASN A 27 6.30 -3.73 4.13
CA ASN A 27 6.33 -3.43 5.55
C ASN A 27 4.92 -3.05 6.01
N VAL A 28 4.18 -4.03 6.52
CA VAL A 28 2.83 -3.83 7.06
C VAL A 28 2.96 -3.51 8.55
N PRO A 29 2.55 -2.31 9.00
CA PRO A 29 2.61 -1.97 10.42
C PRO A 29 1.81 -2.96 11.28
N PRO A 30 2.25 -3.24 12.52
CA PRO A 30 1.44 -3.99 13.47
C PRO A 30 0.02 -3.42 13.59
N GLY A 31 -0.97 -4.30 13.70
CA GLY A 31 -2.40 -3.92 13.70
C GLY A 31 -3.03 -3.71 12.32
N HIS A 32 -2.25 -3.62 11.24
CA HIS A 32 -2.76 -3.53 9.87
C HIS A 32 -2.67 -4.84 9.08
N MET A 33 -2.01 -5.85 9.66
CA MET A 33 -2.03 -7.21 9.14
C MET A 33 -3.46 -7.76 9.12
N PRO A 34 -3.84 -8.55 8.10
CA PRO A 34 -5.10 -9.26 8.12
C PRO A 34 -5.15 -10.22 9.32
N PRO A 35 -6.35 -10.48 9.88
CA PRO A 35 -6.49 -11.52 10.89
C PRO A 35 -6.15 -12.90 10.30
N PRO A 36 -5.82 -13.90 11.15
CA PRO A 36 -5.51 -15.25 10.70
C PRO A 36 -6.60 -15.82 9.79
N GLY A 37 -6.19 -16.44 8.68
CA GLY A 37 -7.10 -17.04 7.70
C GLY A 37 -7.70 -16.06 6.68
N GLN A 38 -7.47 -14.75 6.81
CA GLN A 38 -7.87 -13.75 5.81
C GLN A 38 -6.69 -13.21 5.01
N CYS A 39 -6.99 -12.64 3.85
CA CYS A 39 -6.04 -11.93 3.02
C CYS A 39 -6.44 -10.47 2.86
N ARG A 40 -5.53 -9.64 2.37
CA ARG A 40 -5.76 -8.23 2.06
C ARG A 40 -4.91 -7.85 0.85
N ILE A 41 -5.47 -7.03 -0.03
CA ILE A 41 -4.70 -6.37 -1.10
C ILE A 41 -4.02 -5.17 -0.47
N TRP A 42 -2.70 -5.11 -0.56
CA TRP A 42 -1.87 -4.05 0.01
C TRP A 42 -1.24 -3.22 -1.11
N TYR A 43 -1.49 -1.91 -1.07
CA TYR A 43 -0.88 -0.95 -1.99
C TYR A 43 0.29 -0.25 -1.30
N PRO A 44 1.54 -0.38 -1.78
CA PRO A 44 2.70 0.27 -1.18
C PRO A 44 2.58 1.81 -1.10
N ASP A 45 1.90 2.42 -2.07
CA ASP A 45 1.77 3.87 -2.18
C ASP A 45 0.59 4.46 -1.37
N ARG A 46 -0.16 3.63 -0.62
CA ARG A 46 -1.29 4.08 0.20
C ARG A 46 -0.96 4.09 1.70
N PRO A 47 -1.38 5.12 2.45
CA PRO A 47 -1.30 5.09 3.91
C PRO A 47 -2.03 3.87 4.51
N PRO A 48 -1.56 3.30 5.65
CA PRO A 48 -2.15 2.11 6.26
C PRO A 48 -3.66 2.19 6.52
N GLY A 49 -4.15 3.37 6.95
CA GLY A 49 -5.58 3.60 7.21
C GLY A 49 -6.45 3.76 5.95
N GLN A 50 -5.85 3.82 4.76
CA GLN A 50 -6.54 3.93 3.47
C GLN A 50 -6.50 2.62 2.67
N GLN A 51 -5.97 1.56 3.28
CA GLN A 51 -5.93 0.24 2.66
C GLN A 51 -7.33 -0.36 2.61
N PRO A 52 -7.67 -1.13 1.56
CA PRO A 52 -8.94 -1.86 1.49
C PRO A 52 -9.13 -2.77 2.71
N PRO A 53 -10.36 -3.20 3.03
CA PRO A 53 -10.59 -4.19 4.07
C PRO A 53 -9.95 -5.55 3.71
N SER A 54 -9.70 -6.36 4.74
CA SER A 54 -9.36 -7.77 4.56
C SER A 54 -10.59 -8.57 4.05
N GLY A 55 -10.35 -9.75 3.49
CA GLY A 55 -11.41 -10.64 3.00
C GLY A 55 -10.90 -12.04 2.64
N ASP A 56 -11.75 -12.78 1.91
CA ASP A 56 -11.44 -14.13 1.47
C ASP A 56 -10.22 -14.17 0.54
N CYS A 57 -9.29 -15.08 0.84
CA CYS A 57 -8.04 -15.21 0.09
C CYS A 57 -8.25 -15.63 -1.37
N ARG A 58 -9.24 -16.50 -1.65
CA ARG A 58 -9.49 -16.99 -3.00
C ARG A 58 -10.14 -15.92 -3.86
N GLU A 59 -11.04 -15.12 -3.29
CA GLU A 59 -11.65 -13.98 -3.97
C GLU A 59 -10.64 -12.87 -4.24
N LEU A 60 -9.89 -12.44 -3.21
CA LEU A 60 -8.93 -11.34 -3.36
C LEU A 60 -7.75 -11.72 -4.25
N GLY A 61 -7.29 -12.98 -4.21
CA GLY A 61 -6.21 -13.46 -5.07
C GLY A 61 -6.51 -13.37 -6.57
N ARG A 62 -7.79 -13.31 -6.97
CA ARG A 62 -8.20 -13.12 -8.37
C ARG A 62 -8.29 -11.66 -8.80
N ARG A 63 -8.18 -10.73 -7.85
CA ARG A 63 -8.45 -9.30 -8.03
C ARG A 63 -7.26 -8.41 -7.69
N VAL A 64 -6.07 -8.98 -7.49
CA VAL A 64 -4.85 -8.24 -7.16
C VAL A 64 -4.43 -7.42 -8.38
N PRO A 65 -4.40 -6.08 -8.30
CA PRO A 65 -3.90 -5.25 -9.38
C PRO A 65 -2.37 -5.32 -9.51
N GLU A 66 -1.83 -4.84 -10.62
CA GLU A 66 -0.39 -4.89 -10.92
C GLU A 66 0.48 -4.10 -9.93
N ASP A 67 -0.08 -3.04 -9.32
CA ASP A 67 0.58 -2.14 -8.37
C ASP A 67 0.35 -2.54 -6.89
N ALA A 68 -0.16 -3.75 -6.65
CA ALA A 68 -0.48 -4.22 -5.31
C ALA A 68 0.02 -5.65 -5.06
N VAL A 69 0.06 -6.02 -3.78
CA VAL A 69 0.40 -7.39 -3.36
C VAL A 69 -0.70 -7.98 -2.49
N LEU A 70 -0.84 -9.31 -2.53
CA LEU A 70 -1.73 -10.02 -1.62
C LEU A 70 -0.96 -10.43 -0.35
N ILE A 71 -1.32 -9.84 0.79
CA ILE A 71 -0.79 -10.25 2.09
C ILE A 71 -1.76 -11.20 2.77
N ARG A 72 -1.23 -12.16 3.53
CA ARG A 72 -1.99 -13.17 4.29
C ARG A 72 -1.75 -13.00 5.79
N GLY A 73 -2.83 -12.98 6.56
CA GLY A 73 -2.77 -13.06 8.02
C GLY A 73 -2.20 -14.41 8.47
N ARG A 74 -1.19 -14.37 9.34
CA ARG A 74 -0.60 -15.55 9.98
C ARG A 74 -1.19 -15.73 11.37
#